data_AF-A0A7J8JBZ4-F1
#
_entry.id   AF-A0A7J8JBZ4-F1
#
_cell.length_a   1.000
_cell.length_b   1.000
_cell.length_c   1.000
_cell.angle_alpha   90.00
_cell.angle_beta   90.00
_cell.angle_gamma   90.00
#
_symmetry.space_group_name_H-M   'P 1'
#
loop_
_entity.id
_entity.type
_entity.pdbx_description
1 polymer ?
#
loop_
_entity_poly.entity_id
_entity_poly.type
_entity_poly.pdbx_seq_one_letter_code
_entity_poly.pdbx_strand_id
1 'polypeptide(L)'
;MILLEVNNRIIEETLALKFENAAAGNKPEAVEVTFADFDGVLYHISNPNGDKTKVMVSISLKFYKELQAHGADELLKRVYGSFLVNPESGYNVSLLYDLENLPASKDSIVHQAGMLKRNCFASVFEKYFQFQEEGKEGENRAVILPHSPSLPPSSQAVFALQYVTGNELQDNAILICFLLSI
;
A
#
# COMPACT_ATOMS: atom_id res chain seq x y z
N MET A 1 -13.27 -5.15 -16.58
CA MET A 1 -12.35 -5.95 -15.73
C MET A 1 -13.17 -6.50 -14.58
N ILE A 2 -13.11 -7.81 -14.30
CA ILE A 2 -13.96 -8.46 -13.28
C ILE A 2 -13.30 -8.41 -11.90
N LEU A 3 -11.99 -8.66 -11.82
CA LEU A 3 -11.19 -8.46 -10.61
C LEU A 3 -10.64 -7.03 -10.58
N LEU A 4 -10.48 -6.44 -9.40
CA LEU A 4 -9.82 -5.14 -9.26
C LEU A 4 -8.29 -5.29 -9.38
N GLU A 5 -7.65 -4.30 -10.00
CA GLU A 5 -6.19 -4.20 -10.07
C GLU A 5 -5.64 -3.84 -8.69
N VAL A 6 -4.50 -4.43 -8.34
CA VAL A 6 -3.88 -4.27 -7.01
C VAL A 6 -2.86 -3.12 -7.01
N ASN A 7 -2.19 -2.91 -8.15
CA ASN A 7 -1.22 -1.84 -8.36
C ASN A 7 -1.93 -0.52 -8.65
N ASN A 8 -1.39 0.57 -8.10
CA ASN A 8 -1.87 1.90 -8.41
C ASN A 8 -1.27 2.38 -9.74
N ARG A 9 -2.12 2.49 -10.76
CA ARG A 9 -1.71 2.92 -12.11
C ARG A 9 -1.11 4.32 -12.16
N ILE A 10 -1.60 5.25 -11.34
CA ILE A 10 -1.09 6.63 -11.32
C ILE A 10 0.38 6.63 -10.86
N ILE A 11 0.71 5.84 -9.83
CA ILE A 11 2.09 5.70 -9.35
C ILE A 11 2.96 5.08 -10.45
N GLU A 12 2.53 3.97 -11.04
CA GLU A 12 3.33 3.26 -12.03
C GLU A 12 3.59 4.10 -13.28
N GLU A 13 2.54 4.70 -13.85
CA GLU A 13 2.64 5.54 -15.05
C GLU A 13 3.49 6.79 -14.80
N THR A 14 3.34 7.43 -13.62
CA THR A 14 4.14 8.62 -13.27
C THR A 14 5.62 8.28 -13.10
N LEU A 15 5.94 7.21 -12.36
CA LEU A 15 7.33 6.81 -12.13
C LEU A 15 7.99 6.28 -13.40
N ALA A 16 7.29 5.47 -14.20
CA ALA A 16 7.80 4.97 -15.47
C ALA A 16 8.21 6.13 -16.39
N LEU A 17 7.33 7.12 -16.56
CA LEU A 17 7.62 8.31 -17.37
C LEU A 17 8.84 9.08 -16.86
N LYS A 18 8.98 9.26 -15.54
CA LYS A 18 10.13 9.98 -14.96
C LYS A 18 11.43 9.17 -15.11
N PHE A 19 11.36 7.86 -14.96
CA PHE A 19 12.53 6.98 -15.08
C PHE A 19 13.00 6.83 -16.54
N GLU A 20 12.08 6.77 -17.51
CA GLU A 20 12.40 6.77 -18.94
C GLU A 20 13.06 8.08 -19.36
N ASN A 21 12.51 9.21 -18.94
CA ASN A 21 13.10 10.53 -19.21
C ASN A 21 14.50 10.67 -18.62
N ALA A 22 14.69 10.22 -17.37
CA ALA A 22 16.02 10.18 -16.76
C ALA A 22 16.99 9.28 -17.52
N ALA A 23 16.53 8.10 -17.99
CA ALA A 23 17.32 7.17 -18.79
C ALA A 23 17.82 7.77 -20.11
N ALA A 24 16.96 8.58 -20.74
CA ALA A 24 17.26 9.25 -22.00
C ALA A 24 18.20 10.45 -21.84
N GLY A 25 18.56 10.82 -20.61
CA GLY A 25 19.35 12.02 -20.32
C GLY A 25 18.56 13.32 -20.52
N ASN A 26 17.23 13.24 -20.51
CA ASN A 26 16.38 14.42 -20.60
C ASN A 26 16.49 15.26 -19.32
N LYS A 27 16.22 16.56 -19.43
CA LYS A 27 16.22 17.46 -18.28
C LYS A 27 15.14 17.03 -17.28
N PRO A 28 15.46 16.89 -15.98
CA PRO A 28 14.46 16.53 -14.98
C PRO A 28 13.32 17.56 -14.90
N GLU A 29 12.09 17.06 -15.03
CA GLU A 29 10.88 17.86 -14.99
C GLU A 29 10.23 17.80 -13.61
N ALA A 30 9.66 18.92 -13.18
CA ALA A 30 8.93 18.98 -11.93
C ALA A 30 7.74 18.00 -11.93
N VAL A 31 7.38 17.50 -10.76
CA VAL A 31 6.21 16.66 -10.52
C VAL A 31 5.58 17.06 -9.20
N GLU A 32 4.25 17.20 -9.22
CA GLU A 32 3.42 17.53 -8.07
C GLU A 32 2.03 16.96 -8.37
N VAL A 33 1.69 15.82 -7.75
CA VAL A 33 0.44 15.09 -8.01
C VAL A 33 -0.13 14.61 -6.69
N THR A 34 -1.36 15.00 -6.38
CA THR A 34 -2.12 14.48 -5.25
C THR A 34 -3.33 13.71 -5.76
N PHE A 35 -3.53 12.49 -5.29
CA PHE A 35 -4.65 11.63 -5.70
C PHE A 35 -5.06 10.67 -4.59
N ALA A 36 -6.23 10.06 -4.74
CA ALA A 36 -6.80 9.13 -3.78
C ALA A 36 -6.83 7.70 -4.33
N ASP A 37 -6.99 6.74 -3.42
CA ASP A 37 -7.24 5.33 -3.70
C ASP A 37 -8.36 4.82 -2.77
N PHE A 38 -8.81 3.57 -2.93
CA PHE A 38 -9.84 2.97 -2.08
C PHE A 38 -9.44 3.02 -0.59
N ASP A 39 -10.43 2.85 0.29
CA ASP A 39 -10.26 2.87 1.77
C ASP A 39 -9.84 4.22 2.35
N GLY A 40 -10.05 5.30 1.59
CA GLY A 40 -9.71 6.67 2.02
C GLY A 40 -8.20 6.93 2.09
N VAL A 41 -7.43 6.20 1.29
CA VAL A 41 -5.99 6.40 1.13
C VAL A 41 -5.73 7.63 0.27
N LEU A 42 -4.73 8.43 0.67
CA LEU A 42 -4.25 9.58 -0.09
C LEU A 42 -2.79 9.37 -0.46
N TYR A 43 -2.45 9.70 -1.70
CA TYR A 43 -1.10 9.69 -2.22
C TYR A 43 -0.65 11.08 -2.62
N HIS A 44 0.66 11.28 -2.53
CA HIS A 44 1.32 12.49 -2.97
C HIS A 44 2.64 12.15 -3.65
N ILE A 45 2.82 12.62 -4.89
CA ILE A 45 4.04 12.48 -5.65
C ILE A 45 4.62 13.88 -5.88
N SER A 46 5.81 14.14 -5.36
CA SER A 46 6.41 15.47 -5.39
C SER A 46 7.93 15.44 -5.55
N ASN A 47 8.52 16.60 -5.84
CA ASN A 47 9.96 16.81 -5.75
C ASN A 47 10.32 17.40 -4.37
N PRO A 48 10.94 16.63 -3.46
CA PRO A 48 11.23 17.12 -2.11
C PRO A 48 12.21 18.30 -2.17
N ASN A 49 11.91 19.36 -1.42
CA ASN A 49 12.68 20.61 -1.41
C ASN A 49 12.83 21.29 -2.79
N GLY A 50 11.99 20.94 -3.77
CA GLY A 50 12.10 21.43 -5.15
C GLY A 50 13.22 20.78 -5.97
N ASP A 51 13.85 19.72 -5.47
CA ASP A 51 14.90 18.98 -6.17
C ASP A 51 14.31 18.08 -7.25
N LYS A 52 14.41 18.51 -8.52
CA LYS A 52 13.80 17.81 -9.67
C LYS A 52 14.45 16.47 -9.98
N THR A 53 15.66 16.22 -9.46
CA THR A 53 16.34 14.93 -9.63
C THR A 53 15.79 13.87 -8.69
N LYS A 54 14.94 14.24 -7.73
CA LYS A 54 14.36 13.33 -6.75
C LYS A 54 12.85 13.30 -6.87
N VAL A 55 12.29 12.09 -6.88
CA VAL A 55 10.84 11.88 -6.88
C VAL A 55 10.46 11.18 -5.60
N MET A 56 9.64 11.83 -4.78
CA MET A 56 9.08 11.27 -3.55
C MET A 56 7.67 10.78 -3.82
N VAL A 57 7.34 9.59 -3.33
CA VAL A 57 5.99 9.02 -3.32
C VAL A 57 5.58 8.78 -1.88
N SER A 58 4.61 9.53 -1.40
CA SER A 58 4.10 9.48 -0.04
C SER A 58 2.68 8.92 -0.01
N ILE A 59 2.37 8.13 1.02
CA ILE A 59 1.04 7.55 1.26
C ILE A 59 0.55 7.89 2.67
N SER A 60 -0.72 8.27 2.76
CA SER A 60 -1.43 8.57 4.00
C SER A 60 -2.60 7.60 4.16
N LEU A 61 -2.61 6.86 5.28
CA LEU A 61 -3.65 5.93 5.69
C LEU A 61 -4.08 6.28 7.11
N LYS A 62 -5.39 6.48 7.31
CA LYS A 62 -5.97 6.86 8.61
C LYS A 62 -5.62 5.88 9.75
N PHE A 63 -5.38 4.63 9.40
CA PHE A 63 -5.17 3.49 10.31
C PHE A 63 -3.75 2.92 10.24
N TYR A 64 -2.79 3.67 9.71
CA TYR A 64 -1.41 3.20 9.62
C TYR A 64 -0.82 2.80 10.98
N LYS A 65 -1.19 3.49 12.07
CA LYS A 65 -0.73 3.15 13.43
C LYS A 65 -1.14 1.74 13.87
N GLU A 66 -2.30 1.27 13.42
CA GLU A 66 -2.77 -0.09 13.71
C GLU A 66 -1.93 -1.10 12.92
N LEU A 67 -1.66 -0.83 11.64
CA LEU A 67 -0.75 -1.65 10.82
C LEU A 67 0.66 -1.70 11.42
N GLN A 68 1.16 -0.57 11.93
CA GLN A 68 2.47 -0.45 12.56
C GLN A 68 2.57 -1.36 13.81
N ALA A 69 1.51 -1.45 14.62
CA ALA A 69 1.45 -2.39 15.76
C ALA A 69 1.53 -3.87 15.34
N HIS A 70 1.29 -4.17 14.06
CA HIS A 70 1.36 -5.49 13.46
C HIS A 70 2.58 -5.70 12.54
N GLY A 71 3.59 -4.83 12.60
CA GLY A 71 4.88 -5.05 11.94
C GLY A 71 4.99 -4.44 10.54
N ALA A 72 4.23 -3.38 10.26
CA ALA A 72 4.30 -2.69 8.96
C ALA A 72 5.70 -2.15 8.64
N ASP A 73 6.37 -1.54 9.61
CA ASP A 73 7.66 -0.89 9.37
C ASP A 73 8.75 -1.91 9.01
N GLU A 74 8.77 -3.08 9.66
CA GLU A 74 9.73 -4.16 9.36
C GLU A 74 9.52 -4.72 7.96
N LEU A 75 8.26 -4.95 7.57
CA LEU A 75 7.93 -5.44 6.23
C LEU A 75 8.31 -4.40 5.18
N LEU A 76 7.93 -3.14 5.37
CA LEU A 76 8.22 -2.07 4.41
C LEU A 76 9.72 -1.86 4.26
N LYS A 77 10.49 -1.94 5.36
CA LYS A 77 11.95 -1.86 5.30
C LYS A 77 12.56 -3.02 4.52
N ARG A 78 12.01 -4.23 4.64
CA ARG A 78 12.45 -5.41 3.87
C ARG A 78 12.12 -5.29 2.37
N VAL A 79 10.96 -4.73 2.03
CA VAL A 79 10.50 -4.60 0.63
C VAL A 79 11.17 -3.44 -0.09
N TYR A 80 11.20 -2.26 0.53
CA TYR A 80 11.64 -1.02 -0.11
C TYR A 80 13.10 -0.67 0.18
N GLY A 81 13.71 -1.26 1.22
CA GLY A 81 15.13 -1.13 1.50
C GLY A 81 15.61 0.32 1.54
N SER A 82 16.51 0.67 0.63
CA SER A 82 17.10 2.02 0.52
C SER A 82 16.15 3.08 -0.02
N PHE A 83 15.03 2.71 -0.64
CA PHE A 83 14.05 3.66 -1.14
C PHE A 83 13.15 4.20 -0.02
N LEU A 84 13.03 3.48 1.09
CA LEU A 84 12.23 3.90 2.24
C LEU A 84 12.96 5.01 3.01
N VAL A 85 12.32 6.17 3.15
CA VAL A 85 12.88 7.33 3.86
C VAL A 85 11.95 7.78 4.99
N ASN A 86 12.39 8.80 5.74
CA ASN A 86 11.51 9.45 6.72
C ASN A 86 10.24 9.96 6.03
N PRO A 87 9.05 9.70 6.60
CA PRO A 87 7.79 10.12 6.02
C PRO A 87 7.71 11.64 5.82
N GLU A 88 7.11 12.04 4.71
CA GLU A 88 6.69 13.40 4.46
C GLU A 88 5.67 13.86 5.52
N SER A 89 5.73 15.14 5.89
CA SER A 89 4.79 15.71 6.86
C SER A 89 3.33 15.53 6.40
N GLY A 90 2.50 14.91 7.24
CA GLY A 90 1.10 14.59 6.92
C GLY A 90 0.88 13.21 6.27
N TYR A 91 1.96 12.47 5.98
CA TYR A 91 1.94 11.14 5.42
C TYR A 91 2.54 10.12 6.38
N ASN A 92 2.28 8.84 6.14
CA ASN A 92 2.71 7.75 7.00
C ASN A 92 3.97 7.05 6.50
N VAL A 93 4.10 6.91 5.18
CA VAL A 93 5.22 6.26 4.52
C VAL A 93 5.62 7.08 3.30
N SER A 94 6.92 7.25 3.09
CA SER A 94 7.46 7.92 1.90
C SER A 94 8.58 7.11 1.29
N LEU A 95 8.52 6.96 -0.03
CA LEU A 95 9.55 6.36 -0.87
C LEU A 95 10.25 7.47 -1.64
N LEU A 96 11.58 7.42 -1.71
CA LEU A 96 12.40 8.39 -2.43
C LEU A 96 13.18 7.70 -3.54
N TYR A 97 13.02 8.21 -4.75
CA TYR A 97 13.75 7.76 -5.93
C TYR A 97 14.67 8.86 -6.43
N ASP A 98 15.95 8.53 -6.52
CA ASP A 98 16.96 9.39 -7.12
C ASP A 98 17.08 9.06 -8.61
N LEU A 99 16.73 10.03 -9.47
CA LEU A 99 16.76 9.88 -10.92
C LEU A 99 18.20 9.80 -11.47
N GLU A 100 19.19 10.26 -10.72
CA GLU A 100 20.61 10.17 -11.10
C GLU A 100 21.20 8.79 -10.77
N ASN A 101 20.58 8.05 -9.83
CA ASN A 101 21.06 6.76 -9.34
C ASN A 101 19.98 5.68 -9.41
N LEU A 102 19.39 5.51 -10.60
CA LEU A 102 18.42 4.45 -10.85
C LEU A 102 19.12 3.12 -11.13
N PRO A 103 18.66 2.00 -10.55
CA PRO A 103 19.19 0.67 -10.86
C PRO A 103 18.72 0.18 -12.24
N ALA A 104 19.33 -0.90 -12.71
CA ALA A 104 19.05 -1.45 -14.04
C ALA A 104 17.61 -1.95 -14.21
N SER A 105 17.01 -2.53 -13.16
CA SER A 105 15.65 -3.09 -13.20
C SER A 105 14.62 -2.05 -12.75
N LYS A 106 14.27 -1.13 -13.67
CA LYS A 106 13.32 -0.03 -13.40
C LYS A 106 11.90 -0.54 -13.21
N ASP A 107 11.46 -1.46 -14.07
CA ASP A 107 10.08 -1.98 -14.06
C ASP A 107 9.72 -2.65 -12.74
N SER A 108 10.67 -3.39 -12.14
CA SER A 108 10.46 -4.03 -10.85
C SER A 108 10.19 -3.02 -9.74
N ILE A 109 10.91 -1.89 -9.75
CA ILE A 109 10.79 -0.85 -8.73
C ILE A 109 9.52 -0.04 -8.92
N VAL A 110 9.19 0.30 -10.16
CA VAL A 110 7.93 0.95 -10.52
C VAL A 110 6.76 0.09 -10.04
N HIS A 111 6.80 -1.21 -10.31
CA HIS A 111 5.76 -2.13 -9.86
C HIS A 111 5.68 -2.23 -8.32
N GLN A 112 6.82 -2.35 -7.63
CA GLN A 112 6.83 -2.36 -6.17
C GLN A 112 6.29 -1.05 -5.56
N ALA A 113 6.54 0.09 -6.19
CA ALA A 113 5.96 1.37 -5.79
C ALA A 113 4.44 1.39 -5.98
N GLY A 114 3.95 0.84 -7.11
CA GLY A 114 2.52 0.68 -7.37
C GLY A 114 1.80 -0.19 -6.33
N MET A 115 2.52 -1.11 -5.69
CA MET A 115 2.00 -2.00 -4.64
C MET A 115 2.05 -1.41 -3.22
N LEU A 116 2.36 -0.12 -3.04
CA LEU A 116 2.62 0.49 -1.73
C LEU A 116 1.49 0.29 -0.71
N LYS A 117 0.24 0.57 -1.09
CA LYS A 117 -0.92 0.28 -0.22
C LYS A 117 -0.98 -1.20 0.17
N ARG A 118 -0.91 -2.11 -0.81
CA ARG A 118 -0.95 -3.57 -0.55
C ARG A 118 0.14 -3.99 0.42
N ASN A 119 1.35 -3.47 0.26
CA ASN A 119 2.49 -3.81 1.11
C ASN A 119 2.32 -3.27 2.54
N CYS A 120 1.70 -2.10 2.73
CA CYS A 120 1.34 -1.63 4.08
C CYS A 120 0.40 -2.62 4.79
N PHE A 121 -0.61 -3.14 4.09
CA PHE A 121 -1.58 -4.10 4.63
C PHE A 121 -1.01 -5.52 4.82
N ALA A 122 -0.06 -5.93 3.99
CA ALA A 122 0.50 -7.28 4.01
C ALA A 122 1.08 -7.68 5.37
N SER A 123 1.57 -6.70 6.14
CA SER A 123 2.21 -6.90 7.45
C SER A 123 1.32 -7.64 8.43
N VAL A 124 0.04 -7.29 8.46
CA VAL A 124 -0.91 -7.94 9.36
C VAL A 124 -1.10 -9.39 8.92
N PHE A 125 -1.31 -9.66 7.63
CA PHE A 125 -1.53 -11.03 7.18
C PHE A 125 -0.30 -11.92 7.42
N GLU A 126 0.90 -11.44 7.12
CA GLU A 126 2.14 -12.19 7.37
C GLU A 126 2.30 -12.56 8.85
N LYS A 127 2.02 -11.63 9.78
CA LYS A 127 2.11 -11.89 11.22
C LYS A 127 1.17 -13.02 11.67
N TYR A 128 -0.05 -13.05 11.16
CA TYR A 128 -1.03 -14.09 11.54
C TYR A 128 -0.78 -15.43 10.85
N PHE A 129 -0.27 -15.42 9.62
CA PHE A 129 0.20 -16.65 8.97
C PHE A 129 1.37 -17.26 9.74
N GLN A 130 2.30 -16.44 10.23
CA GLN A 130 3.38 -16.91 11.09
C GLN A 130 2.87 -17.51 12.41
N PHE A 131 1.89 -16.86 13.07
CA PHE A 131 1.28 -17.42 14.28
C PHE A 131 0.63 -18.78 14.03
N GLN A 132 -0.06 -18.94 12.90
CA GLN A 132 -0.63 -20.22 12.51
C GLN A 132 0.44 -21.28 12.28
N GLU A 133 1.49 -20.96 11.52
CA GLU A 133 2.59 -21.87 11.19
C GLU A 133 3.33 -22.35 12.46
N GLU A 134 3.50 -21.44 13.42
CA GLU A 134 4.12 -21.74 14.73
C GLU A 134 3.16 -22.41 15.73
N GLY A 135 1.88 -22.59 15.37
CA GLY A 135 0.86 -23.18 16.25
C GLY A 135 0.53 -22.33 17.48
N LYS A 136 0.74 -21.01 17.40
CA LYS A 136 0.44 -20.06 18.49
C LYS A 136 -1.05 -19.76 18.55
N GLU A 137 -1.70 -20.26 19.59
CA GLU A 137 -3.12 -20.02 19.89
C GLU A 137 -3.31 -18.92 20.93
N GLY A 138 -4.47 -18.26 20.93
CA GLY A 138 -4.85 -17.29 21.97
C GLY A 138 -4.25 -15.89 21.84
N GLU A 139 -3.53 -15.61 20.75
CA GLU A 139 -3.04 -14.26 20.45
C GLU A 139 -4.19 -13.27 20.21
N ASN A 140 -3.97 -12.02 20.63
CA ASN A 140 -4.96 -10.96 20.49
C ASN A 140 -5.31 -10.74 19.01
N ARG A 141 -6.61 -10.59 18.71
CA ARG A 141 -7.09 -10.34 17.35
C ARG A 141 -6.60 -8.98 16.84
N ALA A 142 -6.16 -8.93 15.58
CA ALA A 142 -5.89 -7.68 14.89
C ALA A 142 -7.24 -7.07 14.55
N VAL A 143 -7.42 -5.82 14.94
CA VAL A 143 -8.55 -5.00 14.53
C VAL A 143 -7.95 -3.83 13.76
N ILE A 144 -8.16 -3.82 12.44
CA ILE A 144 -7.78 -2.71 11.57
C ILE A 144 -9.06 -1.97 11.18
N LEU A 145 -9.26 -0.74 11.64
CA LEU A 145 -10.37 0.12 11.25
C LEU A 145 -9.97 0.92 10.00
N PRO A 146 -10.82 1.08 8.96
CA PRO A 146 -12.13 1.70 9.10
C PRO A 146 -13.28 0.76 8.75
N HIS A 147 -13.02 -0.35 8.05
CA HIS A 147 -13.98 -1.37 7.62
C HIS A 147 -13.34 -2.73 7.91
N SER A 148 -13.58 -3.25 9.11
CA SER A 148 -12.72 -4.22 9.79
C SER A 148 -12.58 -5.55 9.06
N PRO A 149 -11.35 -6.06 8.85
CA PRO A 149 -11.01 -7.47 9.01
C PRO A 149 -10.55 -7.75 10.45
N SER A 150 -11.18 -8.73 11.11
CA SER A 150 -10.69 -9.30 12.37
C SER A 150 -10.13 -10.71 12.15
N LEU A 151 -8.89 -10.97 12.57
CA LEU A 151 -8.22 -12.27 12.46
C LEU A 151 -8.05 -12.90 13.85
N PRO A 152 -8.86 -13.90 14.24
CA PRO A 152 -8.47 -14.85 15.27
C PRO A 152 -7.54 -15.92 14.67
N PRO A 153 -6.36 -16.19 15.27
CA PRO A 153 -5.57 -17.35 14.90
C PRO A 153 -6.26 -18.64 15.40
N SER A 154 -6.29 -19.67 14.54
CA SER A 154 -6.68 -21.05 14.86
C SER A 154 -5.57 -21.99 14.39
N SER A 155 -5.36 -23.10 15.09
CA SER A 155 -4.37 -24.14 14.73
C SER A 155 -4.61 -24.78 13.36
N GLN A 156 -5.78 -24.60 12.75
CA GLN A 156 -6.13 -25.18 11.45
C GLN A 156 -6.39 -24.13 10.36
N ALA A 157 -6.72 -22.89 10.71
CA ALA A 157 -7.12 -21.87 9.73
C ALA A 157 -6.89 -20.43 10.22
N VAL A 158 -6.74 -19.50 9.27
CA VAL A 158 -6.75 -18.05 9.50
C VAL A 158 -8.04 -17.46 8.93
N PHE A 159 -8.80 -16.72 9.75
CA PHE A 159 -10.11 -16.18 9.38
C PHE A 159 -10.06 -14.68 9.11
N ALA A 160 -10.36 -14.22 7.90
CA ALA A 160 -10.54 -12.81 7.60
C ALA A 160 -12.04 -12.46 7.55
N LEU A 161 -12.50 -11.63 8.49
CA LEU A 161 -13.91 -11.22 8.57
C LEU A 161 -14.07 -9.76 8.16
N GLN A 162 -14.50 -9.48 6.93
CA GLN A 162 -14.71 -8.11 6.45
C GLN A 162 -16.14 -7.62 6.72
N TYR A 163 -16.27 -6.46 7.38
CA TYR A 163 -17.56 -5.76 7.49
C TYR A 163 -17.69 -4.71 6.39
N VAL A 164 -18.73 -4.83 5.57
CA VAL A 164 -19.07 -3.89 4.50
C VAL A 164 -20.49 -3.38 4.73
N THR A 165 -20.68 -2.06 4.67
CA THR A 165 -21.99 -1.41 4.75
C THR A 165 -22.34 -0.79 3.40
N GLY A 166 -23.49 -1.14 2.84
CA GLY A 166 -24.07 -0.39 1.72
C GLY A 166 -24.69 0.91 2.23
N ASN A 167 -24.46 2.01 1.50
CA ASN A 167 -25.02 3.31 1.84
C ASN A 167 -26.53 3.35 1.58
N GLU A 168 -27.01 2.56 0.62
CA GLU A 168 -28.42 2.46 0.27
C GLU A 168 -28.99 1.06 0.53
N LEU A 169 -30.31 0.98 0.74
CA LEU A 169 -31.01 -0.30 0.87
C LEU A 169 -30.84 -1.19 -0.38
N GLN A 170 -30.75 -0.56 -1.56
CA GLN A 170 -30.54 -1.25 -2.81
C GLN A 170 -29.12 -1.84 -2.91
N ASP A 171 -28.09 -1.13 -2.44
CA ASP A 171 -26.73 -1.65 -2.36
C ASP A 171 -26.64 -2.85 -1.43
N ASN A 172 -27.31 -2.78 -0.27
CA ASN A 172 -27.36 -3.89 0.68
C ASN A 172 -28.07 -5.12 0.09
N ALA A 173 -29.16 -4.93 -0.67
CA ALA A 173 -29.84 -6.03 -1.35
C ALA A 173 -28.96 -6.68 -2.43
N ILE A 174 -28.25 -5.87 -3.23
CA ILE A 174 -27.29 -6.36 -4.24
C ILE A 174 -26.14 -7.12 -3.58
N LEU A 175 -25.58 -6.58 -2.48
CA LEU A 175 -24.51 -7.21 -1.72
C LEU A 175 -24.93 -8.55 -1.13
N ILE A 176 -26.14 -8.65 -0.57
CA ILE A 176 -26.71 -9.91 -0.08
C ILE A 176 -26.87 -10.92 -1.21
N CYS A 177 -27.41 -10.52 -2.36
CA CYS A 177 -27.53 -11.40 -3.52
C CYS A 177 -26.17 -11.92 -4.00
N PHE A 178 -25.14 -11.06 -4.01
CA PHE A 178 -23.78 -11.46 -4.39
C PHE A 178 -23.18 -12.46 -3.40
N LEU A 179 -23.31 -12.21 -2.10
CA LEU A 179 -22.81 -13.09 -1.03
C LEU A 179 -23.53 -14.45 -0.98
N LEU A 180 -24.82 -14.50 -1.30
CA LEU A 180 -25.60 -15.75 -1.33
C LEU A 180 -25.39 -16.59 -2.60
N SER A 181 -24.73 -16.03 -3.62
CA SER A 181 -24.48 -16.69 -4.91
C SER A 181 -23.09 -17.35 -5.01
N ILE A 182 -22.30 -17.30 -3.94
CA ILE A 182 -20.95 -17.90 -3.80
C ILE A 182 -21.08 -19.17 -2.95
#